data_AF-A0A357MP59-F1
#
_entry.id   AF-A0A357MP59-F1
#
_cell.length_a   1.000
_cell.length_b   1.000
_cell.length_c   1.000
_cell.angle_alpha   90.00
_cell.angle_beta   90.00
_cell.angle_gamma   90.00
#
_symmetry.space_group_name_H-M   'P 1'
#
loop_
_entity.id
_entity.type
_entity.pdbx_description
1 polymer ?
#
loop_
_entity_poly.entity_id
_entity_poly.type
_entity_poly.pdbx_seq_one_letter_code
_entity_poly.pdbx_strand_id
1 'polypeptide(L)'
;LGTYNPLLPKDSEDRVKMNIERIQYWLDQGAQPTDRIARMLEAAGVREKATRNNPKKGTPGKKAQERAEERAAKAAEVSEESAE
;
A
#
# COMPACT_ATOMS: atom_id res chain seq x y z
N LEU A 1 16.20 -2.58 18.85
CA LEU A 1 14.90 -3.02 19.44
C LEU A 1 14.35 -4.23 18.68
N GLY A 2 15.18 -5.26 18.41
CA GLY A 2 14.82 -6.40 17.56
C GLY A 2 15.60 -6.49 16.25
N THR A 3 15.18 -7.39 15.35
CA THR A 3 15.84 -7.73 14.09
C THR A 3 14.82 -7.88 12.94
N TYR A 4 15.23 -7.50 11.73
CA TYR A 4 14.47 -7.73 10.49
C TYR A 4 15.35 -8.48 9.49
N ASN A 5 14.94 -9.69 9.11
CA ASN A 5 15.61 -10.49 8.08
C ASN A 5 14.73 -10.55 6.81
N PRO A 6 15.02 -9.75 5.77
CA PRO A 6 14.19 -9.69 4.57
C PRO A 6 14.24 -10.96 3.71
N LEU A 7 15.25 -11.82 3.90
CA LEU A 7 15.45 -13.05 3.13
C LEU A 7 14.50 -14.16 3.53
N LEU A 8 13.91 -14.08 4.72
CA LEU A 8 12.94 -15.05 5.19
C LEU A 8 11.56 -14.82 4.55
N PRO A 9 10.78 -15.89 4.34
CA PRO A 9 9.39 -15.81 3.88
C PRO A 9 8.56 -14.89 4.78
N LYS A 10 7.55 -14.21 4.21
CA LYS A 10 6.73 -13.21 4.90
C LYS A 10 6.05 -13.75 6.16
N ASP A 11 5.67 -15.02 6.13
CA ASP A 11 4.93 -15.70 7.19
C ASP A 11 5.85 -16.28 8.28
N SER A 12 7.17 -16.16 8.11
CA SER A 12 8.14 -16.60 9.12
C SER A 12 8.18 -15.61 10.28
N GLU A 13 7.96 -16.11 11.49
CA GLU A 13 8.08 -15.34 12.73
C GLU A 13 9.51 -14.79 12.94
N ASP A 14 10.53 -15.51 12.46
CA ASP A 14 11.92 -15.10 12.54
C ASP A 14 12.26 -13.93 11.59
N ARG A 15 11.37 -13.62 10.64
CA ARG A 15 11.54 -12.51 9.71
C ARG A 15 11.59 -11.18 10.44
N VAL A 16 10.79 -11.03 11.50
CA VAL A 16 10.67 -9.79 12.28
C VAL A 16 10.60 -10.15 13.75
N LYS A 17 11.69 -9.92 14.48
CA LYS A 17 11.70 -10.01 15.95
C LYS A 17 11.70 -8.60 16.53
N MET A 18 10.82 -8.32 17.47
CA MET A 18 10.70 -7.00 18.09
C MET A 18 10.51 -7.14 19.60
N ASN A 19 11.18 -6.28 20.38
CA ASN A 19 10.90 -6.14 21.81
C ASN A 19 9.78 -5.10 21.97
N ILE A 20 8.55 -5.56 22.14
CA ILE A 20 7.35 -4.71 22.16
C ILE A 20 7.36 -3.72 23.33
N GLU A 21 7.74 -4.17 24.53
CA GLU A 21 7.78 -3.34 25.74
C GLU A 21 8.68 -2.11 25.56
N ARG A 22 9.88 -2.32 25.02
CA ARG A 22 10.80 -1.21 24.78
C ARG A 22 10.37 -0.32 23.63
N ILE A 23 9.70 -0.86 22.62
CA ILE A 23 9.15 -0.05 21.52
C ILE A 23 8.06 0.87 22.05
N GLN A 24 7.14 0.37 22.88
CA GLN A 24 6.11 1.18 23.52
C GLN A 24 6.70 2.31 24.34
N TYR A 25 7.70 2.01 25.18
CA TYR A 25 8.43 3.04 25.94
C TYR A 25 8.96 4.16 25.03
N TRP A 26 9.61 3.83 23.92
CA TRP A 26 10.14 4.86 23.01
C TRP A 26 9.04 5.62 22.26
N LEU A 27 7.92 4.96 21.91
CA LEU A 27 6.77 5.64 21.32
C LEU A 27 6.15 6.65 22.30
N ASP A 28 6.06 6.31 23.58
CA ASP A 28 5.57 7.22 24.63
C ASP A 28 6.51 8.41 24.86
N GLN A 29 7.82 8.21 24.63
CA GLN A 29 8.81 9.30 24.64
C GLN A 29 8.82 10.13 23.33
N GLY A 30 7.91 9.87 22.39
CA GLY A 30 7.76 10.64 21.15
C GLY A 30 8.61 10.16 19.97
N ALA A 31 9.12 8.93 19.99
CA ALA A 31 9.86 8.38 18.86
C ALA A 31 8.98 8.27 17.60
N GLN A 32 9.48 8.80 16.48
CA GLN A 32 8.81 8.69 15.18
C GLN A 32 9.43 7.56 14.34
N PRO A 33 8.71 6.43 14.15
CA PRO A 33 9.20 5.34 13.31
C PRO A 33 9.16 5.72 11.82
N THR A 34 10.10 5.16 11.05
CA THR A 34 10.09 5.26 9.58
C THR A 34 8.97 4.40 8.98
N ASP A 35 8.55 4.69 7.74
CA ASP A 35 7.39 4.02 7.10
C ASP A 35 7.50 2.49 7.07
N ARG A 36 8.71 1.95 6.86
CA ARG A 36 8.92 0.49 6.91
C ARG A 36 8.64 -0.09 8.29
N ILE A 37 9.14 0.55 9.35
CA ILE A 37 8.94 0.10 10.72
C ILE A 37 7.49 0.30 11.14
N ALA A 38 6.85 1.41 10.74
CA ALA A 38 5.43 1.64 10.98
C ALA A 38 4.56 0.48 10.44
N ARG A 39 4.82 0.02 9.20
CA ARG A 39 4.11 -1.15 8.62
C ARG A 39 4.34 -2.44 9.42
N MET A 40 5.54 -2.65 9.96
CA MET A 40 5.82 -3.82 10.80
C MET A 40 5.10 -3.73 12.16
N LEU A 41 5.06 -2.54 12.75
CA LEU A 41 4.32 -2.28 14.00
C LEU A 41 2.81 -2.43 13.82
N GLU A 42 2.28 -2.05 12.66
CA GLU A 42 0.89 -2.27 12.28
C GLU A 42 0.57 -3.76 12.09
N ALA A 43 1.50 -4.52 11.49
CA ALA A 43 1.35 -5.97 11.36
C ALA A 43 1.39 -6.68 12.72
N ALA A 44 2.17 -6.15 13.67
CA ALA A 44 2.25 -6.63 15.04
C ALA A 44 1.10 -6.12 15.96
N GLY A 45 0.20 -5.28 15.45
CA GLY A 45 -0.93 -4.73 16.22
C GLY A 45 -0.56 -3.67 17.25
N VAL A 46 0.70 -3.21 17.28
CA VAL A 46 1.18 -2.19 18.24
C VAL A 46 0.70 -0.78 17.84
N ARG A 47 0.39 -0.58 16.56
CA ARG A 47 -0.05 0.72 16.01
C ARG A 47 -1.21 0.52 15.04
N GLU A 48 -2.13 1.48 15.00
CA GLU A 48 -3.22 1.48 14.03
C GLU A 48 -2.72 1.55 12.59
N LYS A 49 -3.37 0.79 11.70
CA LYS A 49 -3.08 0.77 10.27
C LYS A 49 -3.42 2.11 9.64
N ALA A 50 -2.42 2.85 9.21
CA ALA A 50 -2.63 4.07 8.45
C ALA A 50 -3.24 3.74 7.07
N THR A 51 -4.33 4.42 6.70
CA THR A 51 -4.92 4.35 5.36
C THR A 51 -3.98 5.04 4.36
N ARG A 52 -3.17 4.26 3.67
CA ARG A 52 -2.22 4.76 2.67
C ARG A 52 -2.87 4.75 1.28
N ASN A 53 -3.51 5.86 0.91
CA ASN A 53 -4.01 6.07 -0.45
C ASN A 53 -2.88 6.60 -1.34
N ASN A 54 -2.56 5.90 -2.44
CA ASN A 54 -1.64 6.40 -3.46
C ASN A 54 -2.40 6.64 -4.78
N PRO A 55 -3.11 7.78 -4.91
CA PRO A 55 -3.98 8.04 -6.05
C PRO A 55 -3.20 8.12 -7.37
N LYS A 56 -1.92 8.50 -7.35
CA LYS A 56 -1.09 8.64 -8.56
C LYS A 56 -0.54 7.31 -9.10
N LYS A 57 -0.34 6.29 -8.26
CA LYS A 57 0.05 4.94 -8.72
C LYS A 57 -1.16 4.01 -8.95
N GLY A 58 -2.34 4.42 -8.50
CA GLY A 58 -3.60 3.71 -8.75
C GLY A 58 -4.21 3.99 -10.13
N THR A 59 -3.72 5.00 -10.86
CA THR A 59 -4.19 5.26 -12.23
C THR A 59 -3.73 4.15 -13.17
N PRO A 60 -4.62 3.61 -14.03
CA PRO A 60 -4.22 2.69 -15.08
C PRO A 60 -3.08 3.29 -15.90
N GLY A 61 -2.08 2.48 -16.28
CA GLY A 61 -0.97 2.97 -17.12
C GLY A 61 -1.50 3.56 -18.44
N LYS A 62 -0.71 4.42 -19.09
CA LYS A 62 -1.11 5.14 -20.32
C LYS A 62 -1.81 4.25 -21.37
N LYS A 63 -1.27 3.05 -21.62
CA LYS A 63 -1.89 2.08 -22.56
C LYS A 63 -3.29 1.61 -22.18
N ALA A 64 -3.60 1.53 -20.88
CA ALA A 64 -4.93 1.18 -20.41
C ALA A 64 -5.90 2.36 -20.48
N GLN A 65 -5.39 3.59 -20.32
CA GLN A 65 -6.15 4.82 -20.54
C GLN A 65 -6.50 4.99 -22.03
N GLU A 66 -5.50 4.86 -22.92
CA GLU A 66 -5.70 4.95 -24.37
C GLU A 66 -6.71 3.91 -24.89
N ARG A 67 -6.68 2.66 -24.38
CA ARG A 67 -7.69 1.66 -24.74
C ARG A 67 -9.07 1.95 -24.18
N ALA A 68 -9.17 2.57 -23.01
CA ALA A 68 -10.46 2.94 -22.45
C ALA A 68 -11.06 4.11 -23.24
N GLU A 69 -10.24 5.06 -23.66
CA GLU A 69 -10.61 6.19 -24.51
C GLU A 69 -11.01 5.74 -25.92
N GLU A 70 -10.24 4.84 -26.55
CA GLU A 70 -10.58 4.28 -27.87
C GLU A 70 -11.88 3.47 -27.83
N ARG A 71 -12.09 2.67 -26.77
CA ARG A 71 -13.35 1.93 -26.58
C ARG A 71 -14.52 2.84 -26.29
N ALA A 72 -14.32 3.94 -25.57
CA ALA A 72 -15.35 4.93 -25.30
C ALA A 72 -15.70 5.73 -26.57
N ALA A 73 -14.70 6.14 -27.36
CA ALA A 73 -14.90 6.81 -28.64
C ALA A 73 -15.65 5.91 -29.63
N LYS A 74 -15.23 4.64 -29.76
CA LYS A 74 -15.91 3.66 -30.62
C LYS A 74 -17.33 3.33 -30.14
N ALA A 75 -17.57 3.32 -28.83
CA ALA A 75 -18.92 3.12 -28.30
C ALA A 75 -19.82 4.36 -28.52
N ALA A 76 -19.24 5.57 -28.46
CA ALA A 76 -19.95 6.81 -28.76
C ALA A 76 -20.34 6.88 -30.25
N GLU A 77 -19.40 6.54 -31.15
CA GLU A 77 -19.63 6.52 -32.60
C GLU A 77 -20.70 5.50 -33.00
N VAL A 78 -20.67 4.29 -32.43
CA VAL A 78 -21.71 3.26 -32.65
C VAL A 78 -23.06 3.69 -32.08
N SER A 79 -23.09 4.48 -30.99
CA SER A 79 -24.33 4.99 -30.41
C SER A 79 -24.92 6.17 -31.18
N GLU A 80 -24.07 7.02 -31.80
CA GLU A 80 -24.52 8.10 -32.69
C GLU A 80 -25.02 7.52 -34.02
N GLU A 81 -24.33 6.51 -34.59
CA GLU A 81 -24.73 5.87 -35.85
C GLU A 81 -25.95 4.94 -35.71
N SER A 82 -26.28 4.48 -34.49
CA SER A 82 -27.53 3.74 -34.23
C SER A 82 -28.71 4.64 -33.81
N ALA A 83 -28.50 5.95 -33.70
CA ALA A 83 -29.52 6.93 -33.32
C ALA A 83 -30.02 7.79 -34.50
N GLU A 84 -29.46 7.59 -35.70
CA GLU A 84 -29.94 8.12 -36.99
C GLU A 84 -30.70 7.04 -37.78
#